data_AF-A0A142GV77-F1
#
_entry.id   AF-A0A142GV77-F1
#
_cell.length_a   1.000
_cell.length_b   1.000
_cell.length_c   1.000
_cell.angle_alpha   90.00
_cell.angle_beta   90.00
_cell.angle_gamma   90.00
#
_symmetry.space_group_name_H-M   'P 1'
#
loop_
_entity.id
_entity.type
_entity.pdbx_description
1 polymer ?
#
loop_
_entity_poly.entity_id
_entity_poly.type
_entity_poly.pdbx_seq_one_letter_code
_entity_poly.pdbx_strand_id
1 'polypeptide(L)'
;MAAAASTKGQTKQGIVVSNKMTNTVVVVVNRYKLDPKYRKRYLVTKKYYADTAGKNYEVGEEVILKESRPLSKLKRWVVLESLGKGRGKQADFIESEAVEEVLA
;
A
#
# COMPACT_ATOMS: atom_id res chain seq x y z
N MET A 1 -23.44 -19.96 -3.65
CA MET A 1 -22.16 -20.65 -3.35
C MET A 1 -21.01 -19.67 -3.50
N ALA A 2 -20.39 -19.23 -2.40
CA ALA A 2 -19.11 -18.51 -2.42
C ALA A 2 -18.30 -19.01 -1.22
N ALA A 3 -17.23 -19.76 -1.48
CA ALA A 3 -16.39 -20.35 -0.45
C ALA A 3 -15.45 -19.30 0.13
N ALA A 4 -15.62 -18.97 1.41
CA ALA A 4 -14.65 -18.18 2.17
C ALA A 4 -13.43 -19.06 2.51
N ALA A 5 -12.43 -19.08 1.61
CA ALA A 5 -11.17 -19.76 1.89
C ALA A 5 -10.38 -18.97 2.96
N SER A 6 -10.07 -19.62 4.09
CA SER A 6 -9.28 -19.06 5.19
C SER A 6 -7.90 -18.59 4.68
N THR A 7 -7.77 -17.30 4.43
CA THR A 7 -6.53 -16.73 3.92
C THR A 7 -5.51 -16.66 5.07
N LYS A 8 -4.65 -17.67 5.17
CA LYS A 8 -3.48 -17.68 6.07
C LYS A 8 -2.30 -17.01 5.34
N GLY A 9 -1.81 -15.88 5.83
CA GLY A 9 -0.63 -15.19 5.28
C GLY A 9 -0.46 -13.78 5.81
N GLN A 10 0.77 -13.29 5.92
CA GLN A 10 1.04 -11.93 6.41
C GLN A 10 0.60 -10.90 5.36
N THR A 11 -0.12 -9.87 5.80
CA THR A 11 -0.45 -8.68 4.99
C THR A 11 0.51 -7.54 5.30
N LYS A 12 0.80 -6.70 4.30
CA LYS A 12 1.62 -5.49 4.44
C LYS A 12 1.00 -4.35 3.66
N GLN A 13 1.12 -3.13 4.17
CA GLN A 13 0.73 -1.91 3.47
C GLN A 13 1.98 -1.18 2.99
N GLY A 14 1.93 -0.58 1.81
CA GLY A 14 3.05 0.16 1.26
C GLY A 14 2.69 0.98 0.04
N ILE A 15 3.68 1.73 -0.45
CA ILE A 15 3.52 2.67 -1.56
C ILE A 15 4.19 2.10 -2.81
N VAL A 16 3.51 2.20 -3.95
CA VAL A 16 4.07 1.80 -5.25
C VAL A 16 5.17 2.79 -5.67
N VAL A 17 6.38 2.30 -5.90
CA VAL A 17 7.54 3.11 -6.34
C VAL A 17 7.83 2.95 -7.82
N SER A 18 7.57 1.77 -8.39
CA SER A 18 7.83 1.52 -9.81
C SER A 18 6.82 0.54 -10.40
N ASN A 19 6.30 0.89 -11.56
CA ASN A 19 5.41 0.08 -12.40
C ASN A 19 6.04 -0.23 -13.78
N LYS A 20 7.37 -0.12 -13.91
CA LYS A 20 8.07 -0.31 -15.21
C LYS A 20 8.05 -1.75 -15.73
N MET A 21 7.69 -2.72 -14.90
CA MET A 21 7.74 -4.15 -15.24
C MET A 21 6.36 -4.69 -15.56
N THR A 22 6.29 -5.62 -16.51
CA THR A 22 5.04 -6.28 -16.89
C THR A 22 4.46 -7.10 -15.73
N ASN A 23 3.16 -6.90 -15.45
CA ASN A 23 2.39 -7.62 -14.43
C ASN A 23 3.00 -7.58 -13.01
N THR A 24 3.90 -6.62 -12.74
CA THR A 24 4.65 -6.61 -11.49
C THR A 24 4.92 -5.17 -11.05
N VAL A 25 4.61 -4.88 -9.79
CA VAL A 25 4.89 -3.59 -9.18
C VAL A 25 5.91 -3.73 -8.05
N VAL A 26 6.76 -2.70 -7.91
CA VAL A 26 7.69 -2.59 -6.80
C VAL A 26 7.06 -1.70 -5.74
N VAL A 27 6.80 -2.30 -4.58
CA VAL A 27 6.17 -1.62 -3.45
C VAL A 27 7.18 -1.46 -2.34
N VAL A 28 7.22 -0.27 -1.75
CA VAL A 28 8.03 0.01 -0.57
C VAL A 28 7.16 -0.08 0.66
N VAL A 29 7.60 -0.90 1.61
CA VAL A 29 6.99 -1.01 2.94
C VAL A 29 7.98 -0.45 3.96
N ASN A 30 7.50 0.49 4.75
CA ASN A 30 8.23 1.09 5.85
C ASN A 30 7.81 0.42 7.16
N ARG A 31 8.77 0.05 8.00
CA ARG A 31 8.49 -0.41 9.36
C ARG A 31 9.48 0.21 10.33
N TYR A 32 9.03 0.52 11.53
CA TYR A 32 9.94 0.90 12.61
C TYR A 32 10.54 -0.34 13.26
N LYS A 33 11.85 -0.33 13.49
CA LYS A 33 12.54 -1.33 14.31
C LYS A 33 13.20 -0.62 15.49
N LEU A 34 13.20 -1.28 16.64
CA LEU A 34 13.92 -0.82 17.82
C LEU A 34 15.38 -1.29 17.75
N ASP A 35 16.32 -0.38 17.99
CA ASP A 35 17.71 -0.77 18.26
C ASP A 35 17.78 -1.42 19.65
N PRO A 36 18.32 -2.65 19.81
CA PRO A 36 18.35 -3.34 21.09
C PRO A 36 19.25 -2.65 22.14
N LYS A 37 20.34 -2.00 21.73
CA LYS A 37 21.28 -1.36 22.65
C LYS A 37 20.77 0.02 23.07
N TYR A 38 20.36 0.82 22.11
CA TYR A 38 20.01 2.23 22.35
C TYR A 38 18.52 2.49 22.55
N ARG A 39 17.66 1.49 22.30
CA ARG A 39 16.19 1.60 22.36
C ARG A 39 15.61 2.74 21.50
N LYS A 40 16.38 3.23 20.52
CA LYS A 40 15.91 4.22 19.54
C LYS A 40 15.15 3.50 18.43
N ARG A 41 14.01 4.06 18.01
CA ARG A 41 13.25 3.55 16.86
C ARG A 41 13.87 4.13 15.58
N TYR A 42 14.19 3.26 14.63
CA TYR A 42 14.66 3.67 13.30
C TYR A 42 13.75 3.10 12.21
N LEU A 43 13.68 3.82 11.09
CA LEU A 43 12.89 3.43 9.93
C LEU A 43 13.65 2.38 9.11
N VAL A 44 13.01 1.26 8.82
CA VAL A 44 13.51 0.23 7.92
C VAL A 44 12.61 0.15 6.71
N THR A 45 13.18 0.45 5.56
CA THR A 45 12.51 0.42 4.26
C THR A 45 12.87 -0.87 3.53
N LYS A 46 11.86 -1.64 3.10
CA LYS A 46 12.06 -2.84 2.27
C LYS A 46 11.22 -2.75 1.00
N LYS A 47 11.84 -3.14 -0.12
CA LYS A 47 11.17 -3.27 -1.42
C LYS A 47 10.62 -4.68 -1.59
N TYR A 48 9.38 -4.76 -2.07
CA TYR A 48 8.65 -5.99 -2.33
C TYR A 48 8.18 -6.01 -3.79
N TYR A 49 8.26 -7.18 -4.41
CA TYR A 49 7.82 -7.42 -5.77
C TYR A 49 6.47 -8.12 -5.74
N ALA A 50 5.43 -7.41 -6.20
CA ALA A 50 4.06 -7.88 -6.12
C ALA A 50 3.45 -8.13 -7.49
N ASP A 51 2.65 -9.19 -7.60
CA ASP A 51 1.81 -9.50 -8.76
C ASP A 51 0.57 -8.62 -8.80
N THR A 52 0.28 -8.08 -9.98
CA THR A 52 -0.89 -7.23 -10.19
C THR A 52 -2.06 -7.97 -10.85
N ALA A 53 -1.90 -9.25 -11.20
CA ALA A 53 -2.92 -10.07 -11.86
C ALA A 53 -3.61 -9.36 -13.05
N GLY A 54 -2.87 -8.55 -13.81
CA GLY A 54 -3.37 -7.81 -14.97
C GLY A 54 -3.98 -6.43 -14.67
N LYS A 55 -3.98 -5.98 -13.41
CA LYS A 55 -4.39 -4.61 -13.03
C LYS A 55 -3.23 -3.64 -13.19
N ASN A 56 -3.56 -2.39 -13.50
CA ASN A 56 -2.61 -1.28 -13.55
C ASN A 56 -2.66 -0.50 -12.24
N TYR A 57 -1.47 -0.18 -11.71
CA TYR A 57 -1.30 0.66 -10.52
C TYR A 57 -0.35 1.81 -10.86
N GLU A 58 -0.63 2.98 -10.29
CA GLU A 58 0.19 4.17 -10.50
C GLU A 58 1.27 4.31 -9.42
N VAL A 59 2.33 5.02 -9.76
CA VAL A 59 3.40 5.35 -8.81
C VAL A 59 2.85 6.32 -7.77
N GLY A 60 3.11 6.06 -6.49
CA GLY A 60 2.61 6.86 -5.37
C GLY A 60 1.30 6.37 -4.76
N GLU A 61 0.67 5.34 -5.35
CA GLU A 61 -0.55 4.74 -4.80
C GLU A 61 -0.25 3.85 -3.59
N GLU A 62 -1.15 3.87 -2.60
CA GLU A 62 -1.08 3.01 -1.42
C GLU A 62 -1.81 1.69 -1.66
N VAL A 63 -1.12 0.58 -1.42
CA VAL A 63 -1.60 -0.77 -1.75
C VAL A 63 -1.39 -1.74 -0.60
N ILE A 64 -2.33 -2.68 -0.48
CA ILE A 64 -2.26 -3.81 0.45
C ILE A 64 -1.69 -5.02 -0.29
N LEU A 65 -0.60 -5.55 0.25
CA LEU A 65 0.09 -6.74 -0.21
C LEU A 65 -0.27 -7.94 0.67
N LYS A 66 -0.31 -9.12 0.05
CA LYS A 66 -0.42 -10.42 0.72
C LYS A 66 0.69 -11.36 0.28
N GLU A 67 1.22 -12.13 1.21
CA GLU A 67 2.16 -13.22 0.90
C GLU A 67 1.51 -14.27 -0.02
N SER A 68 2.26 -14.72 -1.01
CA SER A 68 1.85 -15.78 -1.93
C SER A 68 2.90 -16.87 -2.01
N ARG A 69 2.55 -17.96 -2.70
CA ARG A 69 3.56 -18.89 -3.23
C ARG A 69 4.58 -18.11 -4.07
N PRO A 70 5.83 -18.56 -4.15
CA PRO A 70 6.81 -17.96 -5.06
C PRO A 70 6.29 -18.05 -6.50
N LEU A 71 6.12 -16.90 -7.14
CA LEU A 71 5.72 -16.78 -8.56
C LEU A 71 6.95 -16.62 -9.45
N SER A 72 8.03 -16.05 -8.91
CA SER A 72 9.34 -15.95 -9.55
C SER A 72 10.44 -15.92 -8.49
N LYS A 73 11.70 -15.69 -8.91
CA LYS A 73 12.85 -15.54 -8.01
C LYS A 73 12.61 -14.50 -6.90
N LEU A 74 12.00 -13.36 -7.26
CA LEU A 74 11.78 -12.23 -6.36
C LEU A 74 10.29 -12.02 -6.00
N LYS A 75 9.38 -12.43 -6.88
CA LYS A 75 7.94 -12.17 -6.78
C LYS A 75 7.28 -13.19 -5.85
N ARG A 76 6.91 -12.75 -4.66
CA ARG A 76 6.32 -13.56 -3.57
C ARG A 76 5.11 -12.89 -2.91
N TRP A 77 4.64 -11.80 -3.51
CA TRP A 77 3.56 -10.97 -3.00
C TRP A 77 2.53 -10.77 -4.08
N VAL A 78 1.27 -10.60 -3.70
CA VAL A 78 0.14 -10.28 -4.58
C VAL A 78 -0.53 -9.03 -4.03
N VAL A 79 -0.93 -8.12 -4.92
CA VAL A 79 -1.72 -6.95 -4.56
C VAL A 79 -3.18 -7.37 -4.35
N LEU A 80 -3.73 -7.08 -3.17
CA LEU A 80 -5.14 -7.36 -2.85
C LEU A 80 -6.04 -6.17 -3.20
N GLU A 81 -5.70 -5.02 -2.66
CA GLU A 81 -6.54 -3.83 -2.66
C GLU A 81 -5.68 -2.57 -2.79
N SER A 82 -6.20 -1.58 -3.50
CA SER A 82 -5.70 -0.20 -3.55
C SER A 82 -6.52 0.68 -2.62
N LEU A 83 -5.87 1.40 -1.70
CA LEU A 83 -6.55 2.34 -0.79
C LEU A 83 -6.90 3.68 -1.46
N GLY A 84 -6.61 3.83 -2.75
CA GLY A 84 -6.90 5.00 -3.56
C GLY A 84 -5.71 5.94 -3.69
N LYS A 85 -5.71 6.75 -4.77
CA LYS A 85 -4.74 7.82 -4.96
C LYS A 85 -4.87 8.78 -3.78
N GLY A 86 -3.75 9.12 -3.15
CA GLY A 86 -3.71 10.11 -2.09
C GLY A 86 -4.29 11.43 -2.58
N ARG A 87 -5.61 11.60 -2.41
CA ARG A 87 -6.25 12.91 -2.37
C ARG A 87 -5.65 13.54 -1.13
N GLY A 88 -4.58 14.32 -1.33
CA GLY A 88 -4.08 15.19 -0.29
C GLY A 88 -5.28 15.93 0.31
N LYS A 89 -5.36 15.95 1.64
CA LYS A 89 -6.36 16.60 2.49
C LYS A 89 -6.89 17.93 1.94
N GLN A 90 -7.75 17.89 0.94
CA GLN A 90 -8.44 19.03 0.35
C GLN A 90 -9.95 18.96 0.61
N ALA A 91 -10.48 17.79 0.97
CA ALA A 91 -11.90 17.63 1.29
C ALA A 91 -12.28 18.26 2.64
N ASP A 92 -11.32 18.46 3.56
CA ASP A 92 -11.62 19.01 4.90
C ASP A 92 -11.79 20.54 4.90
N PHE A 93 -11.41 21.25 3.82
CA PHE A 93 -11.54 22.72 3.72
C PHE A 93 -12.85 23.19 3.07
N ILE A 94 -13.53 22.32 2.30
CA ILE A 94 -14.75 22.71 1.57
C ILE A 94 -15.96 22.83 2.53
N GLU A 95 -15.94 22.16 3.68
CA GLU A 95 -17.03 22.26 4.67
C GLU A 95 -16.98 23.56 5.50
N SER A 96 -15.85 24.28 5.58
CA SER A 96 -15.78 25.56 6.31
C SER A 96 -16.24 26.77 5.49
N GLU A 97 -16.07 26.74 4.16
CA GLU A 97 -16.52 27.83 3.27
C GLU A 97 -18.06 27.84 3.09
N ALA A 98 -18.67 26.66 3.06
CA ALA A 98 -20.13 26.52 2.87
C ALA A 98 -20.96 26.98 4.09
N VAL A 99 -20.38 27.03 5.30
CA VAL A 99 -21.09 27.51 6.50
C VAL A 99 -21.14 29.04 6.57
N GLU A 100 -20.14 29.73 5.99
CA GLU A 100 -20.09 31.20 5.94
C GLU A 100 -21.06 31.79 4.90
N GLU A 101 -21.33 31.08 3.80
CA GLU A 101 -22.24 31.53 2.74
C GLU A 101 -23.74 31.31 3.08
N VAL A 102 -24.05 30.36 3.97
CA VAL A 102 -25.44 30.03 4.38
C VAL A 102 -25.94 30.89 5.56
N LEU A 103 -25.04 31.58 6.27
CA LEU A 103 -25.36 32.48 7.39
C LEU A 103 -25.19 33.98 7.05
N ALA A 104 -24.96 34.33 5.77
CA ALA A 104 -24.92 35.71 5.27
C ALA A 104 -26.26 36.16 4.66
#